data_AF-A0A4Q6B1T5-F1
#
_entry.id   AF-A0A4Q6B1T5-F1
#
_cell.length_a   1.000
_cell.length_b   1.000
_cell.length_c   1.000
_cell.angle_alpha   90.00
_cell.angle_beta   90.00
_cell.angle_gamma   90.00
#
_symmetry.space_group_name_H-M   'P 1'
#
loop_
_entity.id
_entity.type
_entity.pdbx_description
1 polymer ?
#
loop_
_entity_poly.entity_id
_entity_poly.type
_entity_poly.pdbx_seq_one_letter_code
_entity_poly.pdbx_strand_id
1 'polypeptide(L)'
;MFIFAGILSVLVAAIIISPLILAKDGALASASSLNSPERLLATKNAILKRYIEDEKTFEDKKISKIVWEQRKQYLSNRYIDAARRLDYINDLIATQKKVEAKPNA
;
A
#
# COMPACT_ATOMS: atom_id res chain seq x y z
N MET A 1 -26.23 -36.24 23.52
CA MET A 1 -24.81 -35.91 23.27
C MET A 1 -24.52 -35.63 21.79
N PHE A 2 -25.00 -36.45 20.85
CA PHE A 2 -24.76 -36.28 19.40
C PHE A 2 -25.28 -34.96 18.79
N ILE A 3 -26.44 -34.45 19.26
CA ILE A 3 -27.02 -33.18 18.78
C ILE A 3 -26.11 -31.99 19.11
N PHE A 4 -25.50 -31.99 20.31
CA PHE A 4 -24.60 -30.94 20.75
C PHE A 4 -23.29 -30.94 19.94
N ALA A 5 -22.74 -32.12 19.65
CA ALA A 5 -21.56 -32.27 18.80
C ALA A 5 -21.83 -31.81 17.35
N GLY A 6 -23.03 -32.11 16.82
CA GLY A 6 -23.45 -31.64 15.50
C GLY A 6 -23.54 -30.11 15.41
N ILE A 7 -24.17 -29.47 16.41
CA ILE A 7 -24.27 -28.01 16.47
C ILE A 7 -22.88 -27.38 16.59
N LEU A 8 -22.01 -27.92 17.45
CA LEU A 8 -20.66 -27.40 17.64
C LEU A 8 -19.82 -27.51 16.35
N SER A 9 -19.96 -28.61 15.60
CA SER A 9 -19.24 -28.81 14.35
C SER A 9 -19.65 -27.81 13.27
N VAL A 10 -20.95 -27.48 13.17
CA VAL A 10 -21.45 -26.45 12.25
C VAL A 10 -20.96 -25.07 12.66
N LEU A 11 -20.93 -24.77 13.96
CA LEU A 11 -20.46 -23.49 14.49
C LEU A 11 -18.96 -23.28 14.22
N VAL A 12 -18.15 -24.33 14.40
CA VAL A 12 -16.72 -24.31 14.10
C VAL A 12 -16.48 -24.11 12.59
N ALA A 13 -17.21 -24.82 11.73
CA ALA A 13 -17.13 -24.61 10.28
C ALA A 13 -17.51 -23.19 9.87
N ALA A 14 -18.55 -22.62 10.49
CA ALA A 14 -18.96 -21.24 10.25
C ALA A 14 -17.88 -20.23 10.66
N ILE A 15 -17.19 -20.45 11.78
CA ILE A 15 -16.08 -19.58 12.23
C ILE A 15 -14.87 -19.68 11.30
N ILE A 16 -14.55 -20.87 10.79
CA ILE A 16 -13.42 -21.07 9.85
C ILE A 16 -13.69 -20.39 8.50
N ILE A 17 -14.94 -20.43 8.02
CA ILE A 17 -15.32 -19.88 6.71
C ILE A 17 -15.70 -18.39 6.81
N SER A 18 -16.05 -17.91 8.00
CA SER A 18 -16.45 -16.51 8.27
C SER A 18 -15.46 -15.47 7.75
N PRO A 19 -14.13 -15.59 7.93
CA PRO A 19 -13.17 -14.65 7.36
C PRO A 19 -13.24 -14.59 5.83
N LEU A 20 -13.52 -15.71 5.16
CA LEU A 20 -13.61 -15.80 3.70
C LEU A 20 -14.90 -15.15 3.14
N ILE A 21 -15.95 -15.02 3.95
CA ILE A 21 -17.23 -14.42 3.56
C ILE A 21 -17.28 -12.94 3.98
N LEU A 22 -16.80 -12.62 5.19
CA LEU A 22 -16.83 -11.26 5.74
C LEU A 22 -15.70 -10.36 5.21
N ALA A 23 -14.57 -10.90 4.76
CA ALA A 23 -13.46 -10.09 4.25
C ALA A 23 -13.53 -9.77 2.75
N LYS A 24 -14.60 -10.22 2.04
CA LYS A 24 -14.68 -10.20 0.58
C LYS A 24 -14.59 -8.80 -0.04
N ASP A 25 -15.11 -7.76 0.61
CA ASP A 25 -15.30 -6.47 -0.08
C ASP A 25 -14.42 -5.32 0.46
N GLY A 26 -13.72 -5.50 1.59
CA GLY A 26 -13.07 -4.38 2.28
C GLY A 26 -11.55 -4.44 2.32
N ALA A 27 -10.99 -5.54 2.84
CA ALA A 27 -9.56 -5.59 3.17
C ALA A 27 -8.67 -5.73 1.92
N LEU A 28 -9.06 -6.60 0.98
CA LEU A 28 -8.31 -6.80 -0.26
C LEU A 28 -8.42 -5.59 -1.19
N ALA A 29 -9.63 -5.00 -1.30
CA ALA A 29 -9.87 -3.79 -2.07
C ALA A 29 -9.14 -2.57 -1.47
N SER A 30 -9.11 -2.45 -0.14
CA SER A 30 -8.35 -1.41 0.55
C SER A 30 -6.83 -1.57 0.35
N ALA A 31 -6.32 -2.80 0.46
CA ALA A 31 -4.90 -3.10 0.20
C ALA A 31 -4.51 -2.86 -1.27
N SER A 32 -5.41 -3.17 -2.21
CA SER A 32 -5.29 -2.83 -3.63
C SER A 32 -5.28 -1.32 -3.85
N SER A 33 -6.19 -0.58 -3.18
CA SER A 33 -6.30 0.88 -3.31
C SER A 33 -5.04 1.63 -2.87
N LEU A 34 -4.30 1.10 -1.88
CA LEU A 34 -3.03 1.67 -1.43
C LEU A 34 -1.93 1.59 -2.50
N ASN A 35 -2.05 0.65 -3.43
CA ASN A 35 -1.13 0.47 -4.55
C ASN A 35 -1.67 1.06 -5.86
N SER A 36 -2.70 1.92 -5.84
CA SER A 36 -3.10 2.59 -7.09
C SER A 36 -2.01 3.57 -7.55
N PRO A 37 -1.77 3.71 -8.88
CA PRO A 37 -0.78 4.66 -9.39
C PRO A 37 -0.99 6.09 -8.89
N GLU A 38 -2.25 6.52 -8.81
CA GLU A 38 -2.65 7.85 -8.34
C GLU A 38 -2.25 8.09 -6.87
N ARG A 39 -2.51 7.11 -5.99
CA ARG A 39 -2.15 7.23 -4.57
C ARG A 39 -0.64 7.16 -4.35
N LEU A 40 0.07 6.32 -5.11
CA LEU A 40 1.52 6.26 -5.06
C LEU A 40 2.16 7.56 -5.56
N LEU A 41 1.60 8.16 -6.62
CA LEU A 41 2.03 9.48 -7.11
C LEU A 41 1.78 10.58 -6.08
N ALA A 42 0.58 10.61 -5.49
CA ALA A 42 0.24 11.56 -4.43
C ALA A 42 1.18 11.41 -3.22
N THR A 43 1.45 10.17 -2.81
CA THR A 43 2.38 9.85 -1.72
C THR A 43 3.80 10.33 -2.03
N LYS A 44 4.31 10.03 -3.23
CA LYS A 44 5.63 10.49 -3.69
C LYS A 44 5.75 12.02 -3.62
N ASN A 45 4.73 12.74 -4.08
CA ASN A 45 4.71 14.20 -4.07
C ASN A 45 4.59 14.77 -2.66
N ALA A 46 3.79 14.15 -1.78
CA ALA A 46 3.66 14.56 -0.38
C ALA A 46 4.99 14.39 0.38
N ILE A 47 5.72 13.30 0.15
CA ILE A 47 7.05 13.07 0.73
C ILE A 47 8.03 14.13 0.26
N LEU A 48 8.06 14.44 -1.04
CA LEU A 48 8.94 15.47 -1.59
C LEU A 48 8.64 16.85 -1.00
N LYS A 49 7.35 17.22 -0.90
CA LYS A 49 6.94 18.46 -0.25
C LYS A 49 7.44 18.52 1.19
N ARG A 50 7.25 17.45 1.96
CA ARG A 50 7.70 17.39 3.34
C ARG A 50 9.23 17.48 3.47
N TYR A 51 9.96 16.86 2.55
CA TYR A 51 11.42 16.96 2.50
C TYR A 51 11.86 18.42 2.38
N ILE A 52 11.28 19.17 1.45
CA ILE A 52 11.59 20.60 1.23
C ILE A 52 11.21 21.44 2.46
N GLU A 53 10.08 21.14 3.10
CA GLU A 53 9.66 21.80 4.35
C GLU A 53 10.64 21.53 5.50
N ASP A 54 11.09 20.29 5.67
CA ASP A 54 12.06 19.92 6.72
C ASP A 54 13.46 20.50 6.41
N GLU A 55 13.86 20.58 5.14
CA GLU A 55 15.09 21.24 4.69
C GLU A 55 15.08 22.72 5.05
N LYS A 56 14.01 23.44 4.69
CA LYS A 56 13.81 24.84 5.09
C LYS A 56 13.81 25.01 6.61
N THR A 57 13.18 24.10 7.33
CA THR A 57 13.15 24.13 8.81
C THR A 57 14.54 23.94 9.41
N PHE A 58 15.39 23.13 8.77
CA PHE A 58 16.79 22.96 9.15
C PHE A 58 17.63 24.21 8.83
N GLU A 59 17.45 24.80 7.65
CA GLU A 59 18.10 26.07 7.26
C GLU A 59 17.72 27.22 8.20
N ASP A 60 16.45 27.28 8.61
CA ASP A 60 15.92 28.20 9.63
C ASP A 60 16.45 27.90 11.05
N LYS A 61 17.30 26.88 11.23
CA LYS A 61 17.87 26.41 12.51
C LYS A 61 16.82 26.01 13.55
N LYS A 62 15.61 25.66 13.11
CA LYS A 62 14.50 25.21 13.98
C LYS A 62 14.59 23.74 14.38
N ILE A 63 15.40 22.95 13.67
CA ILE A 63 15.73 21.56 14.01
C ILE A 63 17.24 21.35 14.02
N SER A 64 17.71 20.39 14.83
CA SER A 64 19.13 20.06 14.91
C SER A 64 19.59 19.25 13.70
N LYS A 65 20.91 19.28 13.42
CA LYS A 65 21.51 18.49 12.32
C LYS A 65 21.22 17.00 12.45
N ILE A 66 21.24 16.44 13.66
CA ILE A 66 20.95 15.03 13.91
C ILE A 66 19.51 14.69 13.51
N VAL A 67 18.55 15.52 13.92
CA VAL A 67 17.12 15.35 13.56
C VAL A 67 16.92 15.50 12.06
N TRP A 68 17.61 16.46 11.43
CA TRP A 68 17.56 16.65 9.99
C TRP A 68 18.07 15.41 9.24
N GLU A 69 19.25 14.89 9.56
CA GLU A 69 19.80 13.71 8.87
C GLU A 69 18.90 12.46 9.04
N GLN A 70 18.33 12.26 10.23
CA GLN A 70 17.36 11.17 10.47
C GLN A 70 16.10 11.31 9.60
N ARG A 71 15.51 12.51 9.56
CA ARG A 71 14.31 12.79 8.74
C ARG A 71 14.62 12.67 7.26
N LYS A 72 15.75 13.21 6.82
CA LYS A 72 16.26 13.13 5.45
C LYS A 72 16.37 11.68 5.01
N GLN A 73 17.06 10.84 5.78
CA GLN A 73 17.21 9.41 5.46
C GLN A 73 15.86 8.70 5.38
N TYR A 74 14.97 8.93 6.36
CA TYR A 74 13.63 8.35 6.35
C TYR A 74 12.82 8.75 5.10
N LEU A 75 12.74 10.06 4.82
CA LEU A 75 11.98 10.59 3.69
C LEU A 75 12.54 10.12 2.35
N SER A 76 13.86 10.12 2.18
CA SER A 76 14.51 9.62 0.95
C SER A 76 14.19 8.13 0.72
N ASN A 77 14.26 7.29 1.74
CA ASN A 77 13.92 5.87 1.62
C ASN A 77 12.45 5.67 1.24
N ARG A 78 11.53 6.40 1.88
CA ARG A 78 10.09 6.33 1.58
C ARG A 78 9.78 6.86 0.17
N TYR A 79 10.48 7.88 -0.28
CA TYR A 79 10.35 8.41 -1.64
C TYR A 79 10.76 7.36 -2.67
N ILE A 80 11.93 6.74 -2.49
CA ILE A 80 12.45 5.71 -3.40
C ILE A 80 11.49 4.51 -3.47
N ASP A 81 10.99 4.05 -2.32
CA ASP A 81 10.00 2.96 -2.26
C ASP A 81 8.72 3.32 -3.03
N ALA A 82 8.13 4.50 -2.80
CA ALA A 82 6.94 4.94 -3.52
C ALA A 82 7.18 5.08 -5.03
N ALA A 83 8.34 5.62 -5.43
CA ALA A 83 8.71 5.78 -6.83
C ALA A 83 8.89 4.44 -7.54
N ARG A 84 9.58 3.48 -6.93
CA ARG A 84 9.78 2.13 -7.48
C ARG A 84 8.47 1.37 -7.63
N ARG A 85 7.59 1.44 -6.62
CA ARG A 85 6.27 0.82 -6.69
C ARG A 85 5.42 1.44 -7.81
N LEU A 86 5.45 2.76 -7.95
CA LEU A 86 4.75 3.45 -9.02
C LEU A 86 5.25 3.01 -10.40
N ASP A 87 6.56 2.92 -10.57
CA ASP A 87 7.19 2.48 -11.82
C ASP A 87 6.79 1.05 -12.18
N TYR A 88 6.91 0.13 -11.22
CA TYR A 88 6.50 -1.26 -11.38
C TYR A 88 5.03 -1.41 -11.79
N ILE A 89 4.13 -0.67 -11.13
CA ILE A 89 2.69 -0.76 -11.44
C ILE A 89 2.38 -0.17 -12.80
N ASN A 90 3.04 0.91 -13.20
CA ASN A 90 2.88 1.47 -14.54
C ASN A 90 3.37 0.50 -15.62
N ASP A 91 4.48 -0.21 -15.38
CA ASP A 91 4.99 -1.24 -16.30
C ASP A 91 4.04 -2.43 -16.42
N LEU A 92 3.46 -2.89 -15.30
CA LEU A 92 2.43 -3.93 -15.30
C LEU A 92 1.19 -3.51 -16.10
N ILE A 93 0.70 -2.27 -15.91
CA ILE A 93 -0.45 -1.74 -16.65
C ILE A 93 -0.12 -1.65 -18.16
N ALA A 94 1.08 -1.19 -18.51
CA ALA A 94 1.52 -1.11 -19.90
C ALA A 94 1.61 -2.51 -20.55
N THR A 95 2.10 -3.50 -19.80
CA THR A 95 2.21 -4.89 -20.26
C THR A 95 0.83 -5.52 -20.45
N GLN A 96 -0.09 -5.34 -19.49
CA GLN A 96 -1.48 -5.82 -19.61
C GLN A 96 -2.17 -5.24 -20.85
N LYS A 97 -2.06 -3.93 -21.09
CA LYS A 97 -2.61 -3.29 -22.30
C LYS A 97 -2.06 -3.89 -23.58
N LYS A 98 -0.76 -4.23 -23.63
CA LYS A 98 -0.15 -4.87 -24.81
C LYS A 98 -0.65 -6.30 -25.03
N VAL A 99 -0.91 -7.05 -23.96
CA VAL A 99 -1.46 -8.41 -24.04
C VAL A 99 -2.91 -8.37 -24.52
N GLU A 100 -3.73 -7.47 -23.95
CA GLU A 100 -5.13 -7.28 -24.38
C GLU A 100 -5.24 -6.79 -25.83
N ALA A 101 -4.30 -5.98 -26.29
CA ALA A 101 -4.24 -5.50 -27.68
C ALA A 101 -3.81 -6.57 -28.70
N LYS A 102 -3.39 -7.77 -28.26
CA LYS A 102 -3.13 -8.94 -29.12
C LYS A 102 -4.10 -10.08 -28.78
N PRO A 103 -5.40 -9.95 -29.06
CA PRO A 103 -6.30 -11.07 -28.91
C PRO A 103 -6.09 -12.00 -30.11
N ASN A 104 -5.29 -13.05 -29.92
CA ASN A 104 -5.05 -14.15 -30.86
C ASN A 104 -4.39 -13.73 -32.19
N ALA A 105 -3.05 -13.85 -32.25
CA ALA A 105 -2.37 -14.13 -33.51
C ALA A 105 -2.36 -15.64 -33.75
#